data_AF-A0AAV2Q5Y4-F1
#
_entry.id   AF-A0AAV2Q5Y4-F1
#
_cell.length_a   1.000
_cell.length_b   1.000
_cell.length_c   1.000
_cell.angle_alpha   90.00
_cell.angle_beta   90.00
_cell.angle_gamma   90.00
#
_symmetry.space_group_name_H-M   'P 1'
#
loop_
_entity.id
_entity.type
_entity.pdbx_description
1 polymer ?
#
loop_
_entity_poly.entity_id
_entity_poly.type
_entity_poly.pdbx_seq_one_letter_code
_entity_poly.pdbx_strand_id
1 'polypeptide(L)'
;MGVFDPKRCCCFSMRTGILFLGVVSLIYAVVNLLLTPYLFDMKQMLDNITENWPDKYKEHKDNIVFTAVISNEVSNAFLLLVSCLLIHGIRKDRPSLLIPFMVWTVTFIILAFVGIVLLLFVVISVQPSTTVSELILALAFITCLQICNVIAINAYYKQVRYMNQYFHIGSSLGSNRLLK
;
A
#
# COMPACT_ATOMS: atom_id res chain seq x y z
N MET A 1 16.27 28.28 -7.22
CA MET A 1 15.27 27.46 -6.49
C MET A 1 16.00 26.74 -5.37
N GLY A 2 15.75 27.09 -4.12
CA GLY A 2 16.39 26.43 -2.98
C GLY A 2 15.96 24.97 -2.93
N VAL A 3 16.92 24.04 -2.94
CA VAL A 3 16.65 22.62 -2.73
C VAL A 3 16.13 22.48 -1.31
N PHE A 4 14.83 22.22 -1.17
CA PHE A 4 14.22 21.96 0.13
C PHE A 4 14.71 20.58 0.57
N ASP A 5 15.83 20.55 1.29
CA ASP A 5 16.26 19.38 2.06
C ASP A 5 15.40 19.37 3.33
N PRO A 6 14.39 18.48 3.48
CA PRO A 6 13.73 18.32 4.75
C PRO A 6 14.77 17.81 5.76
N LYS A 7 15.36 18.74 6.51
CA LYS A 7 16.35 18.45 7.54
C LYS A 7 15.64 17.71 8.68
N ARG A 8 15.56 16.38 8.56
CA ARG A 8 15.28 15.40 9.62
C ARG A 8 14.00 15.70 10.42
N CYS A 9 12.88 15.08 10.03
CA CYS A 9 11.71 15.04 10.90
C CYS A 9 11.93 13.96 11.97
N CYS A 10 11.91 14.33 13.26
CA CYS A 10 11.94 13.41 14.41
C CYS A 10 13.08 12.36 14.40
N CYS A 11 14.34 12.81 14.35
CA CYS A 11 15.56 11.98 14.53
C CYS A 11 15.82 10.87 13.49
N PHE A 12 14.86 10.50 12.66
CA PHE A 12 15.03 9.47 11.64
C PHE A 12 15.38 10.06 10.28
N SER A 13 16.32 9.41 9.59
CA SER A 13 16.54 9.71 8.18
C SER A 13 15.31 9.28 7.39
N MET A 14 14.97 10.05 6.35
CA MET A 14 13.88 9.70 5.43
C MET A 14 14.04 8.28 4.86
N ARG A 15 15.29 7.89 4.58
CA ARG A 15 15.66 6.54 4.14
C ARG A 15 15.24 5.47 5.16
N THR A 16 15.48 5.72 6.46
CA THR A 16 15.11 4.80 7.54
C THR A 16 13.59 4.65 7.64
N GLY A 17 12.84 5.74 7.56
CA GLY A 17 11.38 5.71 7.63
C GLY A 17 10.75 4.88 6.52
N ILE A 18 11.22 5.04 5.28
CA ILE A 18 10.68 4.29 4.14
C ILE A 18 11.15 2.83 4.17
N LEU A 19 12.38 2.57 4.63
CA LEU A 19 12.85 1.20 4.84
C LEU A 19 11.98 0.48 5.87
N PHE A 20 11.67 1.14 6.99
CA PHE A 20 10.77 0.62 8.02
C PHE A 20 9.38 0.31 7.43
N LEU A 21 8.82 1.23 6.65
CA LEU A 21 7.55 1.01 5.96
C LEU A 21 7.59 -0.23 5.06
N GLY A 22 8.64 -0.38 4.23
CA GLY A 22 8.79 -1.55 3.36
C GLY A 22 8.88 -2.87 4.14
N VAL A 23 9.56 -2.88 5.29
CA VAL A 23 9.65 -4.06 6.16
C VAL A 23 8.30 -4.39 6.81
N VAL A 24 7.57 -3.38 7.30
CA VAL A 24 6.23 -3.57 7.88
C VAL A 24 5.27 -4.12 6.82
N SER A 25 5.27 -3.56 5.60
CA SER A 25 4.44 -4.06 4.50
C SER A 25 4.80 -5.50 4.09
N LEU A 26 6.08 -5.85 4.12
CA LEU A 26 6.55 -7.21 3.85
C LEU A 26 6.04 -8.19 4.90
N ILE A 27 6.21 -7.87 6.20
CA ILE A 27 5.73 -8.71 7.31
C ILE A 27 4.21 -8.86 7.22
N TYR A 28 3.49 -7.75 6.99
CA TYR A 28 2.04 -7.77 6.81
C TYR A 28 1.62 -8.73 5.70
N ALA A 29 2.25 -8.66 4.52
CA ALA A 29 1.92 -9.54 3.41
C ALA A 29 2.16 -11.03 3.75
N VAL A 30 3.28 -11.34 4.41
CA VAL A 30 3.59 -12.72 4.84
C VAL A 30 2.58 -13.23 5.86
N VAL A 31 2.25 -12.43 6.87
CA VAL A 31 1.26 -12.79 7.89
C VAL A 31 -0.10 -13.05 7.25
N ASN A 32 -0.55 -12.21 6.32
CA ASN A 32 -1.83 -12.42 5.65
C ASN A 32 -1.85 -13.70 4.81
N LEU A 33 -0.82 -13.94 3.98
CA LEU A 33 -0.72 -15.17 3.19
C LEU A 33 -0.76 -16.44 4.07
N LEU A 34 -0.18 -16.38 5.27
CA LEU A 34 -0.20 -17.50 6.21
C LEU A 34 -1.53 -17.65 6.94
N LEU A 35 -2.23 -16.54 7.24
CA LEU A 35 -3.48 -16.55 8.01
C LEU A 35 -4.71 -16.84 7.16
N THR A 36 -4.75 -16.44 5.88
CA THR A 36 -5.92 -16.62 5.02
C THR A 36 -6.42 -18.06 4.90
N PRO A 37 -5.57 -19.10 4.80
CA PRO A 37 -6.03 -20.49 4.78
C PRO A 37 -6.82 -20.88 6.04
N TYR A 38 -6.45 -20.34 7.21
CA TYR A 38 -7.18 -20.58 8.45
C TYR A 38 -8.55 -19.90 8.48
N LEU A 39 -8.74 -18.84 7.69
CA LEU A 39 -10.04 -18.19 7.55
C LEU A 39 -11.04 -19.04 6.75
N PHE A 40 -10.60 -20.00 5.94
CA PHE A 40 -11.54 -20.95 5.30
C PHE A 40 -12.26 -21.84 6.31
N ASP A 41 -11.64 -22.12 7.45
CA ASP A 41 -12.25 -22.89 8.52
C ASP A 41 -13.34 -22.09 9.27
N MET A 42 -13.37 -20.76 9.07
CA MET A 42 -14.41 -19.86 9.59
C MET A 42 -15.69 -19.88 8.75
N LYS A 43 -16.01 -21.01 8.12
CA LYS A 43 -17.26 -21.24 7.38
C LYS A 43 -18.48 -20.82 8.21
N GLN A 44 -18.45 -21.05 9.52
CA GLN A 44 -19.51 -20.65 10.44
C GLN A 44 -19.74 -19.13 10.51
N MET A 45 -18.68 -18.33 10.48
CA MET A 45 -18.80 -16.86 10.49
C MET A 45 -19.40 -16.35 9.18
N LEU A 46 -19.01 -16.97 8.07
CA LEU A 46 -19.54 -16.68 6.75
C LEU A 46 -21.02 -17.06 6.63
N ASP A 47 -21.43 -18.20 7.20
CA ASP A 47 -22.82 -18.62 7.29
C ASP A 47 -23.66 -17.56 8.02
N ASN A 48 -23.19 -17.05 9.16
CA ASN A 48 -23.88 -15.99 9.91
C ASN A 48 -24.01 -14.68 9.12
N ILE A 49 -22.98 -14.28 8.35
CA ILE A 49 -23.01 -13.05 7.54
C ILE A 49 -23.99 -13.18 6.36
N THR A 50 -24.09 -14.38 5.80
CA THR A 50 -24.87 -14.64 4.59
C THR A 50 -26.31 -15.07 4.85
N GLU A 51 -26.70 -15.33 6.10
CA GLU A 51 -28.06 -15.70 6.47
C GLU A 51 -29.10 -14.68 5.98
N ASN A 52 -28.75 -13.39 6.07
CA ASN A 52 -29.60 -12.26 5.66
C ASN A 52 -29.49 -11.89 4.18
N TRP A 53 -28.76 -12.65 3.36
CA TRP A 53 -28.64 -12.35 1.94
C TRP A 53 -29.94 -12.71 1.19
N PRO A 54 -30.31 -11.95 0.14
CA PRO A 54 -31.40 -12.35 -0.75
C PRO A 54 -31.10 -13.73 -1.37
N ASP A 55 -32.12 -14.58 -1.54
CA ASP A 55 -31.94 -15.98 -1.96
C ASP A 55 -31.18 -16.13 -3.29
N LYS A 56 -31.32 -15.15 -4.19
CA LYS A 56 -30.56 -15.06 -5.45
C LYS A 56 -29.04 -15.12 -5.24
N TYR A 57 -28.52 -14.60 -4.14
CA TYR A 57 -27.09 -14.57 -3.85
C TYR A 57 -26.61 -15.81 -3.07
N LYS A 58 -27.52 -16.51 -2.39
CA LYS A 58 -27.19 -17.73 -1.63
C LYS A 58 -26.69 -18.85 -2.54
N GLU A 59 -27.26 -18.98 -3.72
CA GLU A 59 -26.84 -19.98 -4.72
C GLU A 59 -25.39 -19.78 -5.22
N HIS A 60 -24.89 -18.55 -5.18
CA HIS A 60 -23.53 -18.20 -5.65
C HIS A 60 -22.56 -17.87 -4.53
N LYS A 61 -22.95 -18.10 -3.27
CA LYS A 61 -22.16 -17.74 -2.09
C LYS A 61 -20.74 -18.30 -2.14
N ASP A 62 -20.61 -19.60 -2.40
CA ASP A 62 -19.31 -20.27 -2.40
C ASP A 62 -18.38 -19.69 -3.48
N ASN A 63 -18.93 -19.37 -4.66
CA ASN A 63 -18.18 -18.76 -5.75
C ASN A 63 -17.72 -17.33 -5.41
N ILE A 64 -18.58 -16.52 -4.80
CA ILE A 64 -18.25 -15.15 -4.39
C ILE A 64 -17.11 -15.17 -3.37
N VAL A 65 -17.20 -16.06 -2.39
CA VAL A 65 -16.24 -16.16 -1.29
C VAL A 65 -14.92 -16.70 -1.78
N PHE A 66 -14.95 -17.76 -2.59
CA PHE A 66 -13.75 -18.29 -3.23
C PHE A 66 -13.03 -17.22 -4.07
N THR A 67 -13.78 -16.43 -4.85
CA THR A 67 -13.23 -15.34 -5.66
C THR A 67 -12.64 -14.24 -4.78
N ALA A 68 -13.30 -13.87 -3.68
CA ALA A 68 -12.79 -12.87 -2.72
C ALA A 68 -11.49 -13.33 -2.06
N VAL A 69 -11.40 -14.61 -1.67
CA VAL A 69 -10.19 -15.14 -1.05
C VAL A 69 -9.03 -15.22 -2.04
N ILE A 70 -9.26 -15.75 -3.25
CA ILE A 70 -8.21 -15.80 -4.28
C ILE A 70 -7.71 -14.41 -4.63
N SER A 71 -8.61 -13.45 -4.84
CA SER A 71 -8.21 -12.08 -5.16
C SER A 71 -7.41 -11.42 -4.03
N ASN A 72 -7.75 -11.70 -2.77
CA ASN A 72 -6.97 -11.26 -1.61
C ASN A 72 -5.57 -11.88 -1.59
N GLU A 73 -5.44 -13.18 -1.84
CA GLU A 73 -4.17 -13.89 -1.88
C GLU A 73 -3.26 -13.37 -3.01
N VAL A 74 -3.81 -13.20 -4.21
CA VAL A 74 -3.08 -12.61 -5.35
C VAL A 74 -2.60 -11.19 -5.01
N SER A 75 -3.45 -10.40 -4.35
CA SER A 75 -3.08 -9.04 -3.93
C SER A 75 -1.97 -9.02 -2.89
N ASN A 76 -2.00 -9.94 -1.91
CA ASN A 76 -0.96 -10.06 -0.89
C ASN A 76 0.36 -10.59 -1.46
N ALA A 77 0.32 -11.54 -2.39
CA ALA A 77 1.49 -12.01 -3.11
C ALA A 77 2.13 -10.87 -3.92
N PHE A 78 1.32 -10.05 -4.60
CA PHE A 78 1.81 -8.88 -5.30
C PHE A 78 2.40 -7.83 -4.35
N LEU A 79 1.75 -7.56 -3.22
CA LEU A 79 2.26 -6.66 -2.17
C LEU A 79 3.62 -7.12 -1.64
N LEU A 80 3.80 -8.43 -1.43
CA LEU A 80 5.08 -9.02 -1.02
C LEU A 80 6.18 -8.72 -2.04
N LEU A 81 5.89 -8.94 -3.33
CA LEU A 81 6.85 -8.66 -4.42
C LEU A 81 7.23 -7.17 -4.47
N VAL A 82 6.26 -6.26 -4.46
CA VAL A 82 6.56 -4.82 -4.52
C VAL A 82 7.25 -4.32 -3.25
N SER A 83 7.00 -4.93 -2.09
CA SER A 83 7.69 -4.60 -0.83
C SER A 83 9.16 -5.01 -0.90
N CYS A 84 9.47 -6.19 -1.46
CA CYS A 84 10.84 -6.61 -1.74
C CYS A 84 11.55 -5.65 -2.71
N LEU A 85 10.87 -5.22 -3.78
CA LEU A 85 11.41 -4.25 -4.74
C LEU A 85 11.67 -2.89 -4.09
N LEU A 86 10.76 -2.42 -3.24
CA LEU A 86 10.92 -1.18 -2.48
C LEU A 86 12.17 -1.23 -1.60
N ILE A 87 12.32 -2.29 -0.80
CA ILE A 87 13.49 -2.48 0.07
C ILE A 87 14.78 -2.54 -0.76
N HIS A 88 14.78 -3.29 -1.86
CA HIS A 88 15.94 -3.40 -2.74
C HIS A 88 16.29 -2.06 -3.39
N GLY A 89 15.29 -1.31 -3.85
CA GLY A 89 15.43 0.01 -4.43
C GLY A 89 16.05 1.02 -3.48
N ILE A 90 15.63 1.02 -2.21
CA ILE A 90 16.20 1.86 -1.15
C ILE A 90 17.65 1.46 -0.82
N ARG A 91 17.95 0.16 -0.78
CA ARG A 91 19.31 -0.33 -0.48
C ARG A 91 20.31 -0.06 -1.60
N LYS A 92 19.86 -0.03 -2.86
CA LYS A 92 20.69 0.21 -4.04
C LYS A 92 20.58 1.63 -4.60
N ASP A 93 19.82 2.50 -3.94
CA ASP A 93 19.55 3.88 -4.38
C ASP A 93 19.06 3.93 -5.86
N ARG A 94 18.22 2.95 -6.23
CA ARG A 94 17.65 2.79 -7.58
C ARG A 94 16.18 3.26 -7.60
N PRO A 95 15.90 4.50 -8.02
CA PRO A 95 14.56 5.09 -7.89
C PRO A 95 13.51 4.38 -8.76
N SER A 96 13.90 3.74 -9.86
CA SER A 96 13.00 2.99 -10.73
C SER A 96 12.29 1.83 -10.01
N LEU A 97 12.91 1.25 -8.98
CA LEU A 97 12.35 0.13 -8.22
C LEU A 97 11.31 0.57 -7.18
N LEU A 98 11.20 1.86 -6.89
CA LEU A 98 10.20 2.41 -5.97
C LEU A 98 8.85 2.62 -6.67
N ILE A 99 8.84 2.74 -8.00
CA ILE A 99 7.66 3.07 -8.79
C ILE A 99 6.56 2.01 -8.65
N PRO A 100 6.82 0.69 -8.76
CA PRO A 100 5.77 -0.33 -8.63
C PRO A 100 5.02 -0.26 -7.30
N PHE A 101 5.74 -0.01 -6.19
CA PHE A 101 5.13 0.14 -4.87
C PHE A 101 4.27 1.41 -4.77
N MET A 102 4.74 2.54 -5.32
CA MET A 102 3.95 3.78 -5.38
C MET A 102 2.66 3.59 -6.18
N VAL A 103 2.75 2.98 -7.36
CA VAL A 103 1.57 2.69 -8.20
C VAL A 103 0.59 1.80 -7.46
N TRP A 104 1.07 0.71 -6.84
CA TRP A 104 0.25 -0.18 -6.03
C TRP A 104 -0.49 0.56 -4.90
N THR A 105 0.22 1.40 -4.15
CA THR A 105 -0.35 2.15 -3.03
C THR A 105 -1.41 3.15 -3.50
N VAL A 106 -1.17 3.84 -4.62
CA VAL A 106 -2.15 4.78 -5.20
C VAL A 106 -3.40 4.04 -5.70
N THR A 107 -3.24 2.90 -6.37
CA THR A 107 -4.36 2.04 -6.78
C THR A 107 -5.18 1.62 -5.56
N PHE A 108 -4.53 1.21 -4.47
CA PHE A 108 -5.22 0.80 -3.24
C PHE A 108 -5.98 1.96 -2.59
N ILE A 109 -5.42 3.18 -2.57
CA ILE A 109 -6.11 4.38 -2.07
C ILE A 109 -7.39 4.66 -2.87
N ILE A 110 -7.33 4.54 -4.21
CA ILE A 110 -8.50 4.75 -5.06
C ILE A 110 -9.59 3.71 -4.77
N LEU A 111 -9.22 2.43 -4.67
CA LEU A 111 -10.15 1.36 -4.35
C LEU A 111 -10.77 1.53 -2.96
N ALA A 112 -9.96 1.90 -1.95
CA ALA A 112 -10.42 2.19 -0.60
C ALA A 112 -11.42 3.35 -0.59
N PHE A 113 -11.16 4.42 -1.34
CA PHE A 113 -12.08 5.55 -1.46
C PHE A 113 -13.42 5.13 -2.08
N VAL A 114 -13.40 4.36 -3.18
CA VAL A 114 -14.63 3.81 -3.80
C VAL A 114 -15.39 2.94 -2.79
N GLY A 115 -14.68 2.07 -2.06
CA GLY A 115 -15.26 1.22 -1.02
C GLY A 115 -15.94 2.02 0.10
N ILE A 116 -15.30 3.09 0.58
CA ILE A 116 -15.87 3.98 1.61
C ILE A 116 -17.17 4.64 1.09
N VAL A 117 -17.18 5.12 -0.15
CA VAL A 117 -18.38 5.73 -0.75
C VAL A 117 -19.53 4.72 -0.86
N LEU A 118 -19.25 3.50 -1.29
CA LEU A 118 -20.26 2.43 -1.37
C LEU A 118 -20.78 2.05 0.02
N LEU A 119 -19.90 1.93 1.03
CA LEU A 119 -20.30 1.66 2.41
C LEU A 119 -21.17 2.77 2.98
N LEU A 120 -20.83 4.04 2.73
CA LEU A 120 -21.66 5.17 3.15
C LEU A 120 -23.06 5.11 2.54
N PHE A 121 -23.17 4.76 1.26
CA PHE A 121 -24.47 4.60 0.60
C PHE A 121 -25.31 3.49 1.26
N VAL A 122 -24.69 2.36 1.62
CA VAL A 122 -25.36 1.26 2.33
C VAL A 122 -25.83 1.70 3.72
N VAL A 123 -24.98 2.40 4.48
CA VAL A 123 -25.33 2.89 5.84
C VAL A 123 -26.53 3.82 5.83
N ILE A 124 -26.57 4.75 4.88
CA ILE A 124 -27.68 5.69 4.74
C ILE A 124 -28.98 4.93 4.39
N SER A 125 -28.88 3.82 3.66
CA SER A 125 -30.05 3.06 3.19
C SER A 125 -30.59 2.04 4.20
N VAL A 126 -29.74 1.46 5.05
CA VAL A 126 -30.07 0.26 5.86
C VAL A 126 -30.26 0.55 7.36
N GLN A 127 -30.24 1.83 7.76
CA GLN A 127 -30.29 2.32 9.15
C GLN A 127 -28.90 2.34 9.82
N PRO A 128 -28.53 3.44 10.52
CA PRO A 128 -27.21 3.58 11.11
C PRO A 128 -27.02 2.63 12.29
N SER A 129 -26.07 1.70 12.17
CA SER A 129 -25.53 0.94 13.29
C SER A 129 -24.20 1.55 13.74
N THR A 130 -23.96 1.56 15.05
CA THR A 130 -22.73 2.09 15.65
C THR A 130 -21.48 1.39 15.11
N THR A 131 -21.58 0.09 14.86
CA THR A 131 -20.49 -0.74 14.30
C THR A 131 -20.00 -0.25 12.94
N VAL A 132 -20.90 0.23 12.07
CA VAL A 132 -20.48 0.67 10.73
C VAL A 132 -19.80 2.05 10.79
N SER A 133 -20.20 2.92 11.72
CA SER A 133 -19.51 4.21 11.90
C SER A 133 -18.06 4.04 12.38
N GLU A 134 -17.80 3.07 13.25
CA GLU A 134 -16.45 2.72 13.71
C GLU A 134 -15.60 2.18 12.54
N LEU A 135 -16.18 1.32 11.71
CA LEU A 135 -15.51 0.78 10.52
C LEU A 135 -15.12 1.89 9.53
N ILE A 136 -16.01 2.85 9.27
CA ILE A 136 -15.73 3.99 8.39
C ILE A 136 -14.57 4.83 8.94
N LEU A 137 -14.55 5.11 10.24
CA LEU A 137 -13.48 5.87 10.87
C LEU A 137 -12.14 5.14 10.78
N ALA A 138 -12.12 3.83 11.03
CA ALA A 138 -10.93 3.00 10.88
C ALA A 138 -10.40 3.01 9.43
N LEU A 139 -11.28 2.85 8.43
CA LEU A 139 -10.91 2.90 7.02
C LEU A 139 -10.37 4.28 6.61
N ALA A 140 -10.98 5.36 7.09
CA ALA A 140 -10.51 6.71 6.83
C ALA A 140 -9.11 6.96 7.42
N PHE A 141 -8.87 6.49 8.65
CA PHE A 141 -7.58 6.59 9.32
C PHE A 141 -6.50 5.80 8.56
N ILE A 142 -6.79 4.55 8.17
CA ILE A 142 -5.87 3.72 7.37
C ILE A 142 -5.55 4.40 6.04
N THR A 143 -6.56 4.96 5.35
CA THR A 143 -6.38 5.65 4.07
C THR A 143 -5.50 6.89 4.24
N CYS A 144 -5.66 7.65 5.33
CA CYS A 144 -4.81 8.79 5.66
C CYS A 144 -3.33 8.36 5.83
N LEU A 145 -3.08 7.27 6.57
CA LEU A 145 -1.72 6.71 6.71
C LEU A 145 -1.13 6.30 5.36
N GLN A 146 -1.92 5.69 4.47
CA GLN A 146 -1.45 5.33 3.13
C GLN A 146 -1.09 6.55 2.28
N ILE A 147 -1.87 7.64 2.36
CA ILE A 147 -1.54 8.89 1.68
C ILE A 147 -0.21 9.46 2.19
N CYS A 148 0.01 9.47 3.51
CA CYS A 148 1.27 9.89 4.10
C CYS A 148 2.45 9.04 3.60
N ASN A 149 2.26 7.72 3.47
CA ASN A 149 3.25 6.80 2.93
C ASN A 149 3.61 7.13 1.47
N VAL A 150 2.62 7.38 0.61
CA VAL A 150 2.85 7.77 -0.80
C VAL A 150 3.64 9.07 -0.88
N ILE A 151 3.28 10.07 -0.07
CA ILE A 151 3.98 11.36 -0.03
C ILE A 151 5.44 11.15 0.39
N ALA A 152 5.69 10.35 1.43
CA ALA A 152 7.03 10.03 1.90
C ALA A 152 7.86 9.32 0.81
N ILE A 153 7.33 8.27 0.18
CA ILE A 153 8.05 7.54 -0.88
C ILE A 153 8.32 8.44 -2.08
N ASN A 154 7.35 9.26 -2.51
CA ASN A 154 7.51 10.18 -3.63
C ASN A 154 8.58 11.24 -3.36
N ALA A 155 8.62 11.78 -2.14
CA ALA A 155 9.64 12.76 -1.79
C ALA A 155 11.05 12.14 -1.77
N TYR A 156 11.21 10.89 -1.32
CA TYR A 156 12.50 10.18 -1.39
C TYR A 156 12.86 9.79 -2.83
N TYR A 157 11.88 9.36 -3.63
CA TYR A 157 12.07 9.09 -5.05
C TYR A 157 12.64 10.31 -5.77
N LYS A 158 12.09 11.51 -5.52
CA LYS A 158 12.61 12.77 -6.07
C LYS A 158 14.04 13.02 -5.59
N GLN A 159 14.31 12.87 -4.28
CA GLN A 159 15.65 13.07 -3.71
C GLN A 159 16.71 12.19 -4.39
N VAL A 160 16.45 10.89 -4.51
CA VAL A 160 17.38 9.94 -5.15
C VAL A 160 17.57 10.27 -6.63
N ARG A 161 16.50 10.65 -7.34
CA ARG A 161 16.57 11.02 -8.76
C ARG A 161 17.46 12.25 -8.99
N TYR A 162 17.34 13.27 -8.14
CA TYR A 162 18.20 14.46 -8.24
C TYR A 162 19.67 14.11 -8.00
N MET A 163 19.98 13.31 -6.98
CA MET A 163 21.36 12.90 -6.68
C MET A 163 22.01 12.16 -7.85
N ASN A 164 21.27 11.27 -8.51
CA ASN A 164 21.77 10.55 -9.69
C ASN A 164 22.07 11.48 -10.87
N GLN A 165 21.28 12.54 -11.09
CA GLN A 165 21.52 13.51 -12.16
C GLN A 165 22.80 14.33 -11.93
N TYR A 166 23.04 14.78 -10.70
CA TYR A 166 24.26 15.54 -10.37
C TYR A 166 25.53 14.69 -10.49
N PHE A 167 25.46 13.41 -10.15
CA PHE A 167 26.60 12.50 -10.29
C PHE A 167 27.06 12.36 -11.74
N HIS A 168 26.11 12.23 -12.68
CA HIS A 168 26.43 12.16 -14.11
C HIS A 168 27.09 13.45 -14.63
N ILE A 169 26.61 14.62 -14.21
CA ILE A 169 27.20 15.92 -14.62
C ILE A 169 28.61 16.11 -14.02
N GLY A 170 28.81 15.70 -12.76
CA GLY A 170 30.13 15.76 -12.12
C GLY A 170 31.17 14.88 -12.84
N SER A 171 30.77 13.67 -13.24
CA SER A 171 31.66 12.74 -13.95
C SER A 171 32.08 13.24 -15.34
N SER A 172 31.18 13.91 -16.08
CA SER A 172 31.50 14.44 -17.41
C SER A 172 32.45 15.65 -17.34
N LEU A 173 32.31 16.50 -16.30
CA LEU A 173 33.21 17.64 -16.08
C LEU A 173 34.61 17.21 -15.63
N GLY A 174 34.72 16.13 -14.83
CA GLY A 174 36.00 15.57 -14.41
C GLY A 174 36.82 15.00 -15.58
N SER A 175 36.16 14.32 -16.52
CA SER A 175 36.83 13.71 -17.68
C SER A 175 37.43 14.73 -18.64
N ASN A 176 36.84 15.92 -18.78
CA ASN A 176 37.34 16.96 -19.69
C ASN A 176 38.54 17.74 -19.15
N ARG A 177 38.85 17.65 -17.85
CA ARG A 177 40.05 18.31 -17.28
C ARG A 177 41.33 17.50 -17.42
N LEU A 178 41.24 16.20 -17.69
CA LEU A 178 42.42 15.33 -17.85
C LEU A 178 42.96 15.29 -19.29
N LEU A 179 42.33 16.01 -20.22
CA LEU A 179 42.70 16.07 -21.64
C LEU A 179 43.33 17.42 -22.04
N LYS A 180 43.73 18.25 -21.07
CA LYS A 180 44.50 19.48 -21.28
C LYS A 180 45.76 19.46 -20.43
#